data_AF-A0A9Q0G6U9-F1
#
_entry.id   AF-A0A9Q0G6U9-F1
#
_cell.length_a   1.000
_cell.length_b   1.000
_cell.length_c   1.000
_cell.angle_alpha   90.00
_cell.angle_beta   90.00
_cell.angle_gamma   90.00
#
_symmetry.space_group_name_H-M   'P 1'
#
loop_
_entity.id
_entity.type
_entity.pdbx_description
1 polymer ?
#
loop_
_entity_poly.entity_id
_entity_poly.type
_entity_poly.pdbx_seq_one_letter_code
_entity_poly.pdbx_strand_id
1 'polypeptide(L)'
;MWRLKIAEGGNNPYLYTTNNFAGRQIWQYDPNATPEELAEVEEARRNFTKNRNKVRPNGDLLWQLQILREKNFKQPIPPVKIEEGEEVTYEKTTLAMRRSAHFFSALQASDGHWPAENSGVLFFLPPFVFTFYITGHLNTMFPPEYRKEIIRYIYNHQNEDGGWGLHIESHSNMFCTTFSYVCLRILDHDAENEVCARGRKWILDHGGVTNIPSWGKTWLSDATQCPQSFGFFHLAFLFTQALCMLSCWVEDPEGIAFKKHLARVPDFLWVSEDGMKVQSFGSQLWDATFGFQALHACDLGEEFKTTMVKAYDFIKKSQVVDNPLGDFEGMYRHISKGSWTFSDQDHGWQLSDCTAEALKCVLYADMLPSEFIGEKMDPQMIFEAVNIIISLQGPRGGLAGWEPIRAEMWLEKLNPMEFLENIVIEHDYVECTSSAIHGFITFMKLFPGHRKKEIENFIARGVKYLEDVQFPDGSWYGNWGICFIYSTWFALVGLAAAGKTYNNNSAMRRGVDFLLRTQSEDGGWGESYLSCPNKVS
;
A
#
# COMPACT_ATOMS: atom_id res chain seq x y z
N MET A 1 24.99 -4.07 8.69
CA MET A 1 23.57 -3.73 8.95
C MET A 1 22.88 -3.40 7.64
N TRP A 2 21.55 -3.41 7.61
CA TRP A 2 20.80 -2.98 6.43
C TRP A 2 20.61 -1.46 6.42
N ARG A 3 20.70 -0.85 5.24
CA ARG A 3 20.50 0.59 5.02
C ARG A 3 19.45 0.80 3.94
N LEU A 4 18.48 1.65 4.22
CA LEU A 4 17.53 2.12 3.22
C LEU A 4 18.19 3.20 2.35
N LYS A 5 18.07 3.04 1.03
CA LYS A 5 18.54 3.98 0.00
C LYS A 5 17.35 4.59 -0.71
N ILE A 6 17.40 5.90 -0.92
CA ILE A 6 16.29 6.68 -1.48
C ILE A 6 16.72 7.35 -2.79
N ALA A 7 15.87 7.26 -3.81
CA ALA A 7 16.04 7.91 -5.11
C ALA A 7 17.36 7.59 -5.83
N GLU A 8 17.90 6.38 -5.61
CA GLU A 8 19.14 5.91 -6.23
C GLU A 8 18.85 4.85 -7.29
N GLY A 9 19.38 5.03 -8.51
CA GLY A 9 19.34 4.03 -9.59
C GLY A 9 20.53 3.05 -9.59
N GLY A 10 21.65 3.48 -9.02
CA GLY A 10 22.96 2.83 -9.23
C GLY A 10 23.43 2.89 -10.70
N ASN A 11 24.51 2.17 -11.02
CA ASN A 11 25.04 2.07 -12.39
C ASN A 11 24.45 0.86 -13.16
N ASN A 12 23.20 0.50 -12.91
CA ASN A 12 22.58 -0.67 -13.54
C ASN A 12 22.00 -0.30 -14.91
N PRO A 13 22.54 -0.83 -16.04
CA PRO A 13 22.09 -0.46 -17.39
C PRO A 13 20.67 -0.98 -17.72
N TYR A 14 20.12 -1.89 -16.91
CA TYR A 14 18.78 -2.44 -17.11
C TYR A 14 17.71 -1.74 -16.28
N LEU A 15 18.08 -0.71 -15.52
CA LEU A 15 17.16 0.08 -14.74
C LEU A 15 16.86 1.40 -15.47
N TYR A 16 15.58 1.68 -15.67
CA TYR A 16 15.09 2.89 -16.32
C TYR A 16 14.05 3.57 -15.43
N THR A 17 14.02 4.89 -15.42
CA THR A 17 13.06 5.70 -14.67
C THR A 17 12.58 6.88 -15.50
N THR A 18 11.34 7.30 -15.28
CA THR A 18 10.72 8.47 -15.91
C THR A 18 10.84 9.74 -15.05
N ASN A 19 11.13 9.61 -13.74
CA ASN A 19 11.22 10.74 -12.79
C ASN A 19 12.57 10.85 -12.04
N ASN A 20 13.66 10.33 -12.61
CA ASN A 20 14.97 10.28 -11.95
C ASN A 20 14.94 9.54 -10.59
N PHE A 21 14.23 8.42 -10.53
CA PHE A 21 14.11 7.53 -9.38
C PHE A 21 13.40 8.12 -8.15
N ALA A 22 12.73 9.27 -8.27
CA ALA A 22 11.98 9.82 -7.15
C ALA A 22 10.93 8.80 -6.66
N GLY A 23 10.93 8.51 -5.35
CA GLY A 23 10.09 7.51 -4.71
C GLY A 23 10.73 6.12 -4.62
N ARG A 24 11.83 5.86 -5.34
CA ARG A 24 12.48 4.55 -5.25
C ARG A 24 13.10 4.36 -3.86
N GLN A 25 12.75 3.24 -3.22
CA GLN A 25 13.21 2.86 -1.88
C GLN A 25 13.76 1.43 -1.90
N ILE A 26 15.06 1.24 -1.63
CA ILE A 26 15.69 -0.09 -1.65
C ILE A 26 16.59 -0.33 -0.44
N TRP A 27 16.58 -1.54 0.07
CA TRP A 27 17.46 -1.95 1.18
C TRP A 27 18.76 -2.55 0.66
N GLN A 28 19.89 -2.09 1.22
CA GLN A 28 21.23 -2.60 0.90
C GLN A 28 21.98 -3.03 2.17
N TYR A 29 22.71 -4.12 2.10
CA TYR A 29 23.53 -4.58 3.21
C TYR A 29 24.86 -3.83 3.26
N ASP A 30 25.13 -3.18 4.40
CA ASP A 30 26.34 -2.45 4.71
C ASP A 30 27.21 -3.23 5.72
N PRO A 31 28.39 -3.75 5.33
CA PRO A 31 29.26 -4.49 6.25
C PRO A 31 29.99 -3.59 7.26
N ASN A 32 29.95 -2.26 7.11
CA ASN A 32 30.77 -1.31 7.89
C ASN A 32 29.99 -0.57 9.00
N ALA A 33 28.87 -1.13 9.45
CA ALA A 33 28.06 -0.57 10.52
C ALA A 33 28.84 -0.48 11.85
N THR A 34 28.60 0.57 12.64
CA THR A 34 29.23 0.67 13.96
C THR A 34 28.63 -0.35 14.94
N PRO A 35 29.36 -0.73 16.01
CA PRO A 35 28.84 -1.63 17.04
C PRO A 35 27.54 -1.13 17.68
N GLU A 36 27.41 0.19 17.87
CA GLU A 36 26.21 0.81 18.45
C GLU A 36 25.00 0.64 17.52
N GLU A 37 25.17 0.86 16.22
CA GLU A 37 24.09 0.69 15.24
C GLU A 37 23.63 -0.76 15.16
N LEU A 38 24.58 -1.70 15.19
CA LEU A 38 24.29 -3.13 15.21
C LEU A 38 23.55 -3.53 16.49
N ALA A 39 23.97 -3.02 17.65
CA ALA A 39 23.33 -3.32 18.93
C ALA A 39 21.86 -2.85 18.97
N GLU A 40 21.57 -1.66 18.41
CA GLU A 40 20.21 -1.11 18.36
C GLU A 40 19.30 -1.95 17.43
N VAL A 41 19.79 -2.33 16.26
CA VAL A 41 19.05 -3.20 15.33
C VAL A 41 18.78 -4.58 15.94
N GLU A 42 19.77 -5.18 16.61
CA GLU A 42 19.60 -6.47 17.27
C GLU A 42 18.65 -6.40 18.48
N GLU A 43 18.61 -5.26 19.18
CA GLU A 43 17.61 -5.05 20.24
C GLU A 43 16.20 -4.95 19.67
N ALA A 44 16.00 -4.21 18.58
CA ALA A 44 14.71 -4.14 17.89
C ALA A 44 14.23 -5.55 17.48
N ARG A 45 15.11 -6.38 16.91
CA ARG A 45 14.83 -7.77 16.50
C ARG A 45 14.44 -8.66 17.68
N ARG A 46 15.19 -8.57 18.79
CA ARG A 46 14.87 -9.31 20.03
C ARG A 46 13.53 -8.88 20.60
N ASN A 47 13.28 -7.57 20.63
CA ASN A 47 12.04 -7.01 21.14
C ASN A 47 10.83 -7.46 20.31
N PHE A 48 10.94 -7.45 18.98
CA PHE A 48 9.93 -8.02 18.10
C PHE A 48 9.68 -9.49 18.43
N THR A 49 10.73 -10.32 18.38
CA THR A 49 10.62 -11.77 18.57
C THR A 49 9.93 -12.12 19.89
N LYS A 50 10.24 -11.39 20.97
CA LYS A 50 9.68 -11.58 22.31
C LYS A 50 8.19 -11.18 22.40
N ASN A 51 7.76 -10.20 21.61
CA ASN A 51 6.44 -9.58 21.75
C ASN A 51 5.50 -9.81 20.56
N ARG A 52 5.92 -10.53 19.52
CA ARG A 52 5.15 -10.75 18.29
C ARG A 52 3.74 -11.32 18.47
N ASN A 53 3.50 -12.07 19.56
CA ASN A 53 2.16 -12.61 19.89
C ASN A 53 1.34 -11.68 20.80
N LYS A 54 1.89 -10.55 21.24
CA LYS A 54 1.28 -9.65 22.23
C LYS A 54 0.99 -8.26 21.69
N VAL A 55 1.88 -7.76 20.83
CA VAL A 55 1.82 -6.41 20.28
C VAL A 55 1.97 -6.51 18.78
N ARG A 56 1.15 -5.75 18.06
CA ARG A 56 1.28 -5.59 16.62
C ARG A 56 2.39 -4.58 16.34
N PRO A 57 3.50 -5.01 15.73
CA PRO A 57 4.66 -4.17 15.50
C PRO A 57 4.50 -3.36 14.22
N ASN A 58 5.19 -2.22 14.15
CA ASN A 58 5.30 -1.41 12.95
C ASN A 58 6.57 -1.84 12.19
N GLY A 59 6.43 -2.31 10.94
CA GLY A 59 7.55 -2.75 10.09
C GLY A 59 8.49 -1.64 9.61
N ASP A 60 8.41 -0.43 10.17
CA ASP A 60 9.22 0.73 9.80
C ASP A 60 10.35 1.04 10.79
N LEU A 61 10.45 0.34 11.93
CA LEU A 61 11.32 0.76 13.02
C LEU A 61 12.79 0.89 12.59
N LEU A 62 13.32 -0.05 11.80
CA LEU A 62 14.72 -0.03 11.41
C LEU A 62 15.10 1.21 10.57
N TRP A 63 14.25 1.64 9.64
CA TRP A 63 14.56 2.84 8.85
C TRP A 63 14.27 4.12 9.63
N GLN A 64 13.28 4.13 10.53
CA GLN A 64 13.05 5.24 11.45
C GLN A 64 14.31 5.49 12.30
N LEU A 65 14.92 4.45 12.84
CA LEU A 65 16.20 4.56 13.56
C LEU A 65 17.31 5.15 12.68
N GLN A 66 17.41 4.71 11.43
CA GLN A 66 18.39 5.24 10.47
C GLN A 66 18.17 6.74 10.20
N ILE A 67 16.97 7.14 9.76
CA ILE A 67 16.71 8.51 9.30
C ILE A 67 16.78 9.52 10.45
N LEU A 68 16.31 9.15 11.65
CA LEU A 68 16.36 10.01 12.83
C LEU A 68 17.80 10.22 13.29
N ARG A 69 18.65 9.18 13.19
CA ARG A 69 20.09 9.28 13.47
C ARG A 69 20.80 10.18 12.45
N GLU A 70 20.58 9.95 11.16
CA GLU A 70 21.17 10.76 10.08
C GLU A 70 20.82 12.25 10.20
N LYS A 71 19.59 12.56 10.64
CA LYS A 71 19.12 13.93 10.88
C LYS A 71 19.49 14.49 12.26
N ASN A 72 20.12 13.69 13.14
CA ASN A 72 20.35 14.03 14.54
C ASN A 72 19.07 14.54 15.24
N PHE A 73 17.92 13.93 14.91
CA PHE A 73 16.62 14.40 15.38
C PHE A 73 16.50 14.24 16.90
N LYS A 74 16.04 15.30 17.56
CA LYS A 74 15.61 15.27 18.96
C LYS A 74 14.21 15.83 19.00
N GLN A 75 13.28 15.06 19.56
CA GLN A 75 11.89 15.47 19.68
C GLN A 75 11.81 16.76 20.53
N PRO A 76 11.45 17.92 19.94
CA PRO A 76 11.48 19.19 20.67
C PRO A 76 10.38 19.31 21.72
N ILE A 77 9.29 18.54 21.57
CA ILE A 77 8.11 18.65 22.43
C ILE A 77 8.00 17.41 23.34
N PRO A 78 7.94 17.59 24.67
CA PRO A 78 7.84 16.47 25.61
C PRO A 78 6.53 15.68 25.39
N PRO A 79 6.48 14.39 25.76
CA PRO A 79 5.25 13.61 25.70
C PRO A 79 4.13 14.29 26.48
N VAL A 80 2.99 14.51 25.83
CA VAL A 80 1.79 14.99 26.52
C VAL A 80 1.04 13.80 27.10
N LYS A 81 0.77 13.86 28.40
CA LYS A 81 0.04 12.86 29.17
C LYS A 81 -1.30 13.43 29.59
N ILE A 82 -2.31 12.58 29.56
CA ILE A 82 -3.66 12.86 30.04
C ILE A 82 -3.91 11.81 31.11
N GLU A 83 -4.06 12.25 32.35
CA GLU A 83 -4.33 11.35 33.48
C GLU A 83 -5.80 10.92 33.48
N GLU A 84 -6.10 9.81 34.16
CA GLU A 84 -7.48 9.30 34.24
C GLU A 84 -8.41 10.33 34.91
N GLY A 85 -9.51 10.69 34.22
CA GLY A 85 -10.46 11.72 34.65
C GLY A 85 -10.00 13.16 34.40
N GLU A 86 -8.83 13.38 33.80
CA GLU A 86 -8.38 14.71 33.40
C GLU A 86 -9.10 15.19 32.12
N GLU A 87 -9.52 16.46 32.11
CA GLU A 87 -10.15 17.06 30.93
C GLU A 87 -9.15 17.24 29.77
N VAL A 88 -9.55 16.83 28.57
CA VAL A 88 -8.76 17.04 27.35
C VAL A 88 -8.88 18.49 26.90
N THR A 89 -7.80 19.27 27.03
CA THR A 89 -7.79 20.67 26.63
C THR A 89 -7.32 20.88 25.19
N TYR A 90 -7.72 22.01 24.60
CA TYR A 90 -7.25 22.44 23.27
C TYR A 90 -5.72 22.58 23.21
N GLU A 91 -5.11 23.08 24.29
CA GLU A 91 -3.66 23.24 24.39
C GLU A 91 -2.93 21.89 24.36
N LYS A 92 -3.40 20.90 25.14
CA LYS A 92 -2.82 19.55 25.14
C LYS A 92 -2.96 18.88 23.77
N THR A 93 -4.12 19.01 23.15
CA THR A 93 -4.40 18.47 21.82
C THR A 93 -3.48 19.11 20.77
N THR A 94 -3.33 20.43 20.80
CA THR A 94 -2.42 21.18 19.92
C THR A 94 -0.97 20.75 20.13
N LEU A 95 -0.54 20.57 21.38
CA LEU A 95 0.81 20.13 21.71
C LEU A 95 1.08 18.71 21.21
N ALA A 96 0.11 17.79 21.35
CA ALA A 96 0.20 16.43 20.87
C ALA A 96 0.27 16.36 19.34
N MET A 97 -0.57 17.15 18.65
CA MET A 97 -0.56 17.30 17.20
C MET A 97 0.80 17.84 16.72
N ARG A 98 1.28 18.96 17.28
CA ARG A 98 2.56 19.58 16.89
C ARG A 98 3.75 18.66 17.16
N ARG A 99 3.75 17.93 18.28
CA ARG A 99 4.75 16.90 18.59
C ARG A 99 4.80 15.80 17.53
N SER A 100 3.63 15.35 17.10
CA SER A 100 3.47 14.31 16.08
C SER A 100 3.92 14.83 14.71
N ALA A 101 3.54 16.05 14.34
CA ALA A 101 3.97 16.69 13.10
C ALA A 101 5.50 16.85 13.03
N HIS A 102 6.18 17.24 14.11
CA HIS A 102 7.66 17.27 14.12
C HIS A 102 8.29 15.90 13.90
N PHE A 103 7.76 14.85 14.54
CA PHE A 103 8.25 13.50 14.36
C PHE A 103 8.03 13.03 12.92
N PHE A 104 6.81 13.21 12.40
CA PHE A 104 6.45 12.85 11.04
C PHE A 104 7.29 13.61 9.99
N SER A 105 7.48 14.91 10.15
CA SER A 105 8.39 15.71 9.31
C SER A 105 9.85 15.22 9.36
N ALA A 106 10.31 14.77 10.54
CA ALA A 106 11.65 14.21 10.67
C ALA A 106 11.81 12.86 9.94
N LEU A 107 10.72 12.16 9.66
CA LEU A 107 10.72 10.91 8.90
C LEU A 107 10.67 11.10 7.37
N GLN A 108 10.43 12.30 6.86
CA GLN A 108 10.38 12.55 5.40
C GLN A 108 11.73 12.26 4.73
N ALA A 109 11.74 11.50 3.64
CA ALA A 109 12.95 11.23 2.88
C ALA A 109 13.48 12.47 2.13
N SER A 110 14.67 12.34 1.54
CA SER A 110 15.39 13.44 0.88
C SER A 110 14.67 13.97 -0.38
N ASP A 111 13.98 13.09 -1.11
CA ASP A 111 13.22 13.39 -2.33
C ASP A 111 11.77 13.82 -2.05
N GLY A 112 11.32 13.81 -0.79
CA GLY A 112 10.07 14.41 -0.33
C GLY A 112 8.94 13.43 0.02
N HIS A 113 9.08 12.13 -0.26
CA HIS A 113 8.11 11.12 0.16
C HIS A 113 8.41 10.59 1.58
N TRP A 114 7.51 9.74 2.11
CA TRP A 114 7.73 8.99 3.34
C TRP A 114 7.90 7.52 2.98
N PRO A 115 9.09 6.94 3.18
CA PRO A 115 9.29 5.52 3.00
C PRO A 115 8.41 4.74 3.97
N ALA A 116 7.80 3.67 3.50
CA ALA A 116 6.95 2.84 4.34
C ALA A 116 6.94 1.41 3.84
N GLU A 117 6.79 0.49 4.79
CA GLU A 117 6.41 -0.89 4.51
C GLU A 117 4.99 -0.96 3.92
N ASN A 118 4.85 -1.66 2.79
CA ASN A 118 3.53 -2.06 2.27
C ASN A 118 3.43 -3.59 2.07
N SER A 119 3.36 -4.31 3.19
CA SER A 119 3.45 -5.77 3.25
C SER A 119 2.33 -6.40 4.11
N GLY A 120 2.48 -7.66 4.49
CA GLY A 120 1.60 -8.38 5.42
C GLY A 120 1.10 -9.70 4.85
N VAL A 121 1.08 -9.85 3.52
CA VAL A 121 0.68 -11.07 2.82
C VAL A 121 1.83 -12.07 2.80
N LEU A 122 1.57 -13.31 3.23
CA LEU A 122 2.60 -14.34 3.41
C LEU A 122 2.87 -15.19 2.16
N PHE A 123 2.12 -14.99 1.08
CA PHE A 123 2.32 -15.68 -0.21
C PHE A 123 3.01 -14.82 -1.29
N PHE A 124 3.56 -13.66 -0.95
CA PHE A 124 4.32 -12.79 -1.88
C PHE A 124 5.78 -13.17 -2.02
N LEU A 125 6.46 -13.46 -0.91
CA LEU A 125 7.87 -13.86 -0.89
C LEU A 125 8.12 -15.25 -1.52
N PRO A 126 7.29 -16.29 -1.26
CA PRO A 126 7.57 -17.63 -1.78
C PRO A 126 7.70 -17.74 -3.31
N PRO A 127 6.82 -17.14 -4.12
CA PRO A 127 6.98 -17.05 -5.57
C PRO A 127 8.38 -16.61 -6.03
N PHE A 128 8.97 -15.58 -5.40
CA PHE A 128 10.32 -15.12 -5.76
C PHE A 128 11.40 -16.16 -5.43
N VAL A 129 11.30 -16.81 -4.27
CA VAL A 129 12.23 -17.90 -3.89
C VAL A 129 12.13 -19.04 -4.90
N PHE A 130 10.92 -19.43 -5.30
CA PHE A 130 10.70 -20.50 -6.28
C PHE A 130 11.23 -20.12 -7.65
N THR A 131 10.91 -18.91 -8.15
CA THR A 131 11.42 -18.42 -9.43
C THR A 131 12.95 -18.37 -9.44
N PHE A 132 13.60 -17.84 -8.40
CA PHE A 132 15.07 -17.81 -8.37
C PHE A 132 15.72 -19.17 -8.21
N TYR A 133 15.04 -20.12 -7.56
CA TYR A 133 15.47 -21.51 -7.53
C TYR A 133 15.40 -22.14 -8.93
N ILE A 134 14.24 -22.04 -9.61
CA ILE A 134 14.00 -22.60 -10.96
C ILE A 134 14.97 -22.00 -11.99
N THR A 135 15.15 -20.68 -11.96
CA THR A 135 16.01 -19.96 -12.91
C THR A 135 17.51 -20.07 -12.60
N GLY A 136 17.90 -20.66 -11.46
CA GLY A 136 19.30 -20.76 -11.02
C GLY A 136 19.90 -19.46 -10.46
N HIS A 137 19.09 -18.42 -10.22
CA HIS A 137 19.54 -17.10 -9.75
C HIS A 137 19.50 -16.91 -8.23
N LEU A 138 19.13 -17.94 -7.45
CA LEU A 138 18.92 -17.85 -6.00
C LEU A 138 20.14 -17.31 -5.22
N ASN A 139 21.37 -17.70 -5.59
CA ASN A 139 22.58 -17.22 -4.91
C ASN A 139 22.91 -15.77 -5.27
N THR A 140 22.56 -15.34 -6.48
CA THR A 140 22.81 -13.98 -6.97
C THR A 140 21.80 -13.01 -6.38
N MET A 141 20.52 -13.38 -6.37
CA MET A 141 19.43 -12.53 -5.90
C MET A 141 19.31 -12.53 -4.39
N PHE A 142 19.51 -13.68 -3.74
CA PHE A 142 19.49 -13.83 -2.29
C PHE A 142 20.83 -14.36 -1.78
N PRO A 143 21.86 -13.50 -1.66
CA PRO A 143 23.12 -13.86 -1.00
C PRO A 143 22.90 -14.09 0.51
N PRO A 144 23.90 -14.58 1.26
CA PRO A 144 23.71 -15.08 2.63
C PRO A 144 22.98 -14.13 3.59
N GLU A 145 23.24 -12.83 3.52
CA GLU A 145 22.58 -11.85 4.39
C GLU A 145 21.08 -11.70 4.08
N TYR A 146 20.69 -11.79 2.81
CA TYR A 146 19.27 -11.76 2.40
C TYR A 146 18.55 -13.00 2.92
N ARG A 147 19.17 -14.18 2.78
CA ARG A 147 18.57 -15.45 3.26
C ARG A 147 18.35 -15.43 4.76
N LYS A 148 19.31 -14.92 5.54
CA LYS A 148 19.16 -14.77 6.99
C LYS A 148 17.93 -13.94 7.34
N GLU A 149 17.72 -12.81 6.67
CA GLU A 149 16.55 -11.95 6.91
C GLU A 149 15.24 -12.59 6.44
N ILE A 150 15.25 -13.28 5.29
CA ILE A 150 14.08 -13.98 4.77
C ILE A 150 13.66 -15.11 5.71
N ILE A 151 14.62 -15.92 6.18
CA ILE A 151 14.38 -16.99 7.16
C ILE A 151 13.86 -16.39 8.47
N ARG A 152 14.43 -15.28 8.93
CA ARG A 152 13.95 -14.56 10.13
C ARG A 152 12.48 -14.16 10.00
N TYR A 153 12.08 -13.63 8.84
CA TYR A 153 10.69 -13.25 8.57
C TYR A 153 9.75 -14.45 8.64
N ILE A 154 10.11 -15.55 7.96
CA ILE A 154 9.31 -16.78 7.98
C ILE A 154 9.19 -17.33 9.41
N TYR A 155 10.27 -17.32 10.20
CA TYR A 155 10.27 -17.83 11.57
C TYR A 155 9.41 -16.99 12.51
N ASN A 156 9.47 -15.67 12.35
CA ASN A 156 8.71 -14.75 13.19
C ASN A 156 7.21 -14.84 12.96
N HIS A 157 6.77 -15.19 11.75
CA HIS A 157 5.36 -15.25 11.38
C HIS A 157 4.79 -16.68 11.37
N GLN A 158 5.49 -17.66 11.95
CA GLN A 158 4.90 -18.97 12.24
C GLN A 158 3.95 -18.87 13.42
N ASN A 159 2.72 -19.32 13.23
CA ASN A 159 1.70 -19.37 14.28
C ASN A 159 2.06 -20.39 15.37
N GLU A 160 1.40 -20.28 16.53
CA GLU A 160 1.60 -21.19 17.68
C GLU A 160 1.25 -22.65 17.35
N ASP A 161 0.36 -22.88 16.38
CA ASP A 161 0.01 -24.22 15.89
C ASP A 161 1.06 -24.83 14.95
N GLY A 162 2.06 -24.04 14.51
CA GLY A 162 3.13 -24.46 13.61
C GLY A 162 2.88 -24.14 12.14
N GLY A 163 1.72 -23.61 11.78
CA GLY A 163 1.41 -23.20 10.41
C GLY A 163 1.65 -21.71 10.13
N TRP A 164 1.28 -21.28 8.93
CA TRP A 164 1.30 -19.89 8.46
C TRP A 164 -0.03 -19.52 7.80
N GLY A 165 -0.48 -18.29 8.01
CA GLY A 165 -1.73 -17.75 7.46
C GLY A 165 -1.57 -17.07 6.10
N LEU A 166 -2.67 -16.57 5.51
CA LEU A 166 -2.68 -15.79 4.26
C LEU A 166 -1.95 -14.45 4.42
N HIS A 167 -2.09 -13.85 5.60
CA HIS A 167 -1.39 -12.68 6.06
C HIS A 167 -0.91 -12.86 7.50
N ILE A 168 -0.05 -11.95 7.99
CA ILE A 168 0.61 -12.01 9.30
C ILE A 168 -0.34 -12.10 10.51
N GLU A 169 -1.62 -11.73 10.35
CA GLU A 169 -2.63 -11.80 11.42
C GLU A 169 -3.61 -12.99 11.28
N SER A 170 -3.51 -13.75 10.20
CA SER A 170 -4.48 -14.81 9.91
C SER A 170 -4.10 -16.17 10.50
N HIS A 171 -5.13 -16.97 10.75
CA HIS A 171 -4.96 -18.37 11.10
C HIS A 171 -4.24 -19.15 10.00
N SER A 172 -3.56 -20.22 10.44
CA SER A 172 -2.81 -21.11 9.56
C SER A 172 -3.70 -21.74 8.50
N ASN A 173 -3.19 -21.83 7.27
CA ASN A 173 -3.87 -22.50 6.17
C ASN A 173 -2.88 -23.33 5.33
N MET A 174 -3.40 -24.25 4.52
CA MET A 174 -2.59 -25.16 3.72
C MET A 174 -1.71 -24.45 2.68
N PHE A 175 -2.18 -23.33 2.11
CA PHE A 175 -1.46 -22.60 1.08
C PHE A 175 -0.16 -22.01 1.60
N CYS A 176 -0.27 -21.11 2.58
CA CYS A 176 0.89 -20.40 3.11
C CYS A 176 1.77 -21.29 3.99
N THR A 177 1.20 -22.26 4.71
CA THR A 177 2.03 -23.22 5.46
C THR A 177 2.91 -24.04 4.54
N THR A 178 2.36 -24.53 3.41
CA THR A 178 3.15 -25.27 2.41
C THR A 178 4.20 -24.38 1.79
N PHE A 179 3.85 -23.16 1.39
CA PHE A 179 4.78 -22.23 0.76
C PHE A 179 5.94 -21.84 1.69
N SER A 180 5.64 -21.45 2.93
CA SER A 180 6.65 -21.17 3.95
C SER A 180 7.55 -22.37 4.20
N TYR A 181 6.97 -23.58 4.33
CA TYR A 181 7.75 -24.81 4.48
C TYR A 181 8.71 -25.02 3.30
N VAL A 182 8.23 -24.96 2.05
CA VAL A 182 9.08 -25.16 0.87
C VAL A 182 10.16 -24.08 0.75
N CYS A 183 9.84 -22.82 1.05
CA CYS A 183 10.84 -21.75 1.13
C CYS A 183 11.96 -22.07 2.11
N LEU A 184 11.60 -22.51 3.32
CA LEU A 184 12.60 -22.92 4.30
C LEU A 184 13.44 -24.08 3.77
N ARG A 185 12.85 -25.07 3.10
CA ARG A 185 13.63 -26.19 2.50
C ARG A 185 14.59 -25.75 1.39
N ILE A 186 14.28 -24.68 0.66
CA ILE A 186 15.14 -24.12 -0.40
C ILE A 186 16.25 -23.24 0.18
N LEU A 187 15.92 -22.42 1.17
CA LEU A 187 16.82 -21.41 1.74
C LEU A 187 17.68 -21.94 2.89
N ASP A 188 17.14 -22.88 3.66
CA ASP A 188 17.74 -23.52 4.81
C ASP A 188 17.84 -25.03 4.57
N HIS A 189 19.06 -25.56 4.59
CA HIS A 189 19.31 -26.96 4.25
C HIS A 189 18.88 -27.94 5.36
N ASP A 190 18.61 -27.45 6.58
CA ASP A 190 18.21 -28.30 7.71
C ASP A 190 16.70 -28.58 7.73
N ALA A 191 16.33 -29.82 7.41
CA ALA A 191 14.93 -30.27 7.39
C ALA A 191 14.34 -30.47 8.79
N GLU A 192 15.23 -30.68 9.77
CA GLU A 192 14.88 -31.13 11.11
C GLU A 192 14.91 -29.97 12.11
N ASN A 193 15.14 -28.74 11.65
CA ASN A 193 14.96 -27.58 12.49
C ASN A 193 13.49 -27.52 12.99
N GLU A 194 13.31 -27.03 14.22
CA GLU A 194 12.02 -27.10 14.93
C GLU A 194 10.87 -26.45 14.14
N VAL A 195 11.16 -25.33 13.46
CA VAL A 195 10.18 -24.58 12.67
C VAL A 195 9.69 -25.40 11.47
N CYS A 196 10.60 -25.98 10.70
CA CYS A 196 10.30 -26.89 9.58
C CYS A 196 9.54 -28.14 10.05
N ALA A 197 9.95 -28.73 11.16
CA ALA A 197 9.31 -29.91 11.73
C ALA A 197 7.85 -29.63 12.12
N ARG A 198 7.60 -28.49 12.78
CA ARG A 198 6.24 -28.03 13.14
C ARG A 198 5.38 -27.73 11.90
N GLY A 199 5.94 -27.05 10.89
CA GLY A 199 5.25 -26.79 9.63
C GLY A 199 4.87 -28.07 8.88
N ARG A 200 5.81 -29.02 8.78
CA ARG A 200 5.54 -30.34 8.18
C ARG A 200 4.48 -31.11 8.94
N LYS A 201 4.56 -31.12 10.27
CA LYS A 201 3.55 -31.75 11.12
C LYS A 201 2.17 -31.13 10.88
N TRP A 202 2.08 -29.80 10.87
CA TRP A 202 0.82 -29.10 10.58
C TRP A 202 0.25 -29.52 9.22
N ILE A 203 1.07 -29.55 8.15
CA ILE A 203 0.63 -29.99 6.81
C ILE A 203 0.07 -31.41 6.84
N LEU A 204 0.77 -32.35 7.48
CA LEU A 204 0.36 -33.76 7.54
C LEU A 204 -0.92 -33.95 8.35
N ASP A 205 -1.05 -33.26 9.49
CA ASP A 205 -2.22 -33.34 10.36
C ASP A 205 -3.49 -32.77 9.68
N HIS A 206 -3.34 -31.87 8.71
CA HIS A 206 -4.46 -31.22 7.98
C HIS A 206 -4.72 -31.83 6.60
N GLY A 207 -4.36 -33.10 6.41
CA GLY A 207 -4.67 -33.88 5.20
C GLY A 207 -3.64 -33.80 4.09
N GLY A 208 -2.54 -33.08 4.30
CA GLY A 208 -1.42 -32.98 3.36
C GLY A 208 -1.64 -31.96 2.24
N VAL A 209 -0.59 -31.79 1.44
CA VAL A 209 -0.50 -30.77 0.38
C VAL A 209 -1.54 -30.92 -0.74
N THR A 210 -2.19 -32.07 -0.85
CA THR A 210 -3.24 -32.33 -1.85
C THR A 210 -4.47 -31.44 -1.67
N ASN A 211 -4.68 -30.89 -0.46
CA ASN A 211 -5.74 -29.93 -0.12
C ASN A 211 -5.38 -28.46 -0.38
N ILE A 212 -4.22 -28.18 -0.99
CA ILE A 212 -3.80 -26.81 -1.29
C ILE A 212 -4.75 -26.15 -2.32
N PRO A 213 -5.06 -24.84 -2.21
CA PRO A 213 -5.84 -24.10 -3.22
C PRO A 213 -5.20 -24.10 -4.62
N SER A 214 -6.00 -23.74 -5.63
CA SER A 214 -5.61 -23.70 -7.05
C SER A 214 -4.26 -23.02 -7.32
N TRP A 215 -4.02 -21.82 -6.77
CA TRP A 215 -2.74 -21.11 -6.91
C TRP A 215 -1.55 -21.88 -6.34
N GLY A 216 -1.76 -22.61 -5.24
CA GLY A 216 -0.72 -23.46 -4.68
C GLY A 216 -0.41 -24.65 -5.58
N LYS A 217 -1.43 -25.24 -6.22
CA LYS A 217 -1.22 -26.31 -7.20
C LYS A 217 -0.42 -25.83 -8.40
N THR A 218 -0.68 -24.63 -8.90
CA THR A 218 0.07 -24.04 -10.04
C THR A 218 1.56 -23.97 -9.72
N TRP A 219 1.95 -23.28 -8.64
CA TRP A 219 3.36 -23.14 -8.28
C TRP A 219 4.06 -24.46 -7.95
N LEU A 220 3.37 -25.40 -7.29
CA LEU A 220 3.96 -26.70 -6.98
C LEU A 220 4.10 -27.58 -8.23
N SER A 221 3.25 -27.39 -9.24
CA SER A 221 3.38 -28.08 -10.53
C SER A 221 4.59 -27.55 -11.29
N ASP A 222 4.76 -26.23 -11.35
CA ASP A 222 5.91 -25.59 -12.01
C ASP A 222 7.24 -25.96 -11.32
N ALA A 223 7.24 -26.10 -9.99
CA ALA A 223 8.42 -26.51 -9.24
C ALA A 223 8.80 -28.00 -9.43
N THR A 224 7.88 -28.84 -9.92
CA THR A 224 8.09 -30.29 -10.06
C THR A 224 8.21 -30.76 -11.51
N GLN A 225 7.74 -29.97 -12.49
CA GLN A 225 7.79 -30.31 -13.91
C GLN A 225 8.06 -29.06 -14.76
N CYS A 226 9.11 -29.08 -15.56
CA CYS A 226 9.24 -28.23 -16.75
C CYS A 226 9.53 -29.20 -17.92
N PRO A 227 8.86 -29.15 -19.10
CA PRO A 227 8.18 -28.00 -19.70
C PRO A 227 6.74 -28.27 -20.21
N GLN A 228 5.87 -27.25 -20.23
CA GLN A 228 5.01 -26.83 -21.37
C GLN A 228 3.81 -25.98 -20.89
N SER A 229 3.91 -24.68 -21.20
CA SER A 229 2.84 -23.74 -21.56
C SER A 229 1.44 -23.90 -20.92
N PHE A 230 1.11 -22.99 -20.01
CA PHE A 230 -0.25 -22.45 -19.88
C PHE A 230 -0.16 -20.93 -19.73
N GLY A 231 -0.77 -20.20 -20.66
CA GLY A 231 -0.99 -18.77 -20.53
C GLY A 231 -2.37 -18.54 -19.93
N PHE A 232 -2.44 -17.96 -18.73
CA PHE A 232 -3.59 -17.18 -18.24
C PHE A 232 -3.24 -16.43 -16.94
N PHE A 233 -3.89 -15.27 -16.77
CA PHE A 233 -4.10 -14.43 -15.57
C PHE A 233 -3.23 -13.19 -15.30
N HIS A 234 -3.91 -12.03 -15.37
CA HIS A 234 -3.78 -10.91 -14.44
C HIS A 234 -4.57 -11.27 -13.17
N LEU A 235 -3.90 -11.39 -12.01
CA LEU A 235 -4.44 -11.10 -10.68
C LEU A 235 -3.35 -11.29 -9.60
N ALA A 236 -3.28 -10.32 -8.67
CA ALA A 236 -2.20 -10.04 -7.72
C ALA A 236 -0.86 -9.63 -8.36
N PHE A 237 -0.63 -8.32 -8.48
CA PHE A 237 0.52 -7.67 -9.12
C PHE A 237 1.89 -8.32 -8.86
N LEU A 238 2.18 -8.77 -7.64
CA LEU A 238 3.44 -9.44 -7.32
C LEU A 238 3.53 -10.91 -7.74
N PHE A 239 2.41 -11.63 -7.63
CA PHE A 239 2.30 -12.99 -8.12
C PHE A 239 2.50 -12.97 -9.64
N THR A 240 1.91 -11.97 -10.31
CA THR A 240 2.16 -11.64 -11.71
C THR A 240 3.63 -11.27 -11.95
N GLN A 241 4.29 -10.47 -11.10
CA GLN A 241 5.68 -10.08 -11.33
C GLN A 241 6.65 -11.28 -11.33
N ALA A 242 6.51 -12.20 -10.38
CA ALA A 242 7.34 -13.41 -10.34
C ALA A 242 7.07 -14.35 -11.52
N LEU A 243 5.80 -14.48 -11.95
CA LEU A 243 5.41 -15.28 -13.11
C LEU A 243 5.81 -14.64 -14.45
N CYS A 244 5.66 -13.33 -14.61
CA CYS A 244 6.11 -12.59 -15.79
C CYS A 244 7.63 -12.70 -15.92
N MET A 245 8.37 -12.55 -14.83
CA MET A 245 9.82 -12.75 -14.80
C MET A 245 10.20 -14.18 -15.21
N LEU A 246 9.50 -15.20 -14.68
CA LEU A 246 9.71 -16.59 -15.07
C LEU A 246 9.38 -16.82 -16.55
N SER A 247 8.31 -16.21 -17.07
CA SER A 247 7.89 -16.31 -18.46
C SER A 247 8.94 -15.70 -19.40
N CYS A 248 9.46 -14.50 -19.09
CA CYS A 248 10.55 -13.88 -19.83
C CYS A 248 11.81 -14.74 -19.82
N TRP A 249 12.11 -15.41 -18.70
CA TRP A 249 13.24 -16.32 -18.61
C TRP A 249 13.04 -17.59 -19.45
N VAL A 250 11.83 -18.16 -19.47
CA VAL A 250 11.51 -19.34 -20.31
C VAL A 250 11.65 -18.99 -21.80
N GLU A 251 11.25 -17.78 -22.20
CA GLU A 251 11.38 -17.31 -23.58
C GLU A 251 12.85 -17.06 -23.97
N ASP A 252 13.58 -16.29 -23.16
CA ASP A 252 14.99 -16.00 -23.37
C ASP A 252 15.70 -15.76 -22.02
N PRO A 253 16.44 -16.76 -21.48
CA PRO A 253 17.18 -16.65 -20.22
C PRO A 253 18.21 -15.51 -20.21
N GLU A 254 18.72 -15.12 -21.38
CA GLU A 254 19.70 -14.03 -21.53
C GLU A 254 19.07 -12.73 -22.05
N GLY A 255 17.75 -12.72 -22.20
CA GLY A 255 16.97 -11.64 -22.78
C GLY A 255 17.00 -10.37 -21.95
N ILE A 256 16.89 -9.24 -22.64
CA ILE A 256 16.87 -7.93 -21.99
C ILE A 256 15.65 -7.77 -21.06
N ALA A 257 14.52 -8.41 -21.38
CA ALA A 257 13.31 -8.36 -20.56
C ALA A 257 13.53 -9.01 -19.18
N PHE A 258 14.14 -10.19 -19.14
CA PHE A 258 14.48 -10.87 -17.88
C PHE A 258 15.50 -10.07 -17.06
N LYS A 259 16.52 -9.50 -17.70
CA LYS A 259 17.52 -8.63 -17.04
C LYS A 259 16.89 -7.38 -16.42
N LYS A 260 15.88 -6.79 -17.07
CA LYS A 260 15.08 -5.68 -16.53
C LYS A 260 14.24 -6.11 -15.32
N HIS A 261 13.63 -7.31 -15.35
CA HIS A 261 12.93 -7.85 -14.19
C HIS A 261 13.86 -8.03 -12.98
N LEU A 262 15.02 -8.67 -13.18
CA LEU A 262 16.01 -8.87 -12.11
C LEU A 262 16.46 -7.54 -11.48
N ALA A 263 16.65 -6.49 -12.29
CA ALA A 263 17.07 -5.17 -11.81
C ALA A 263 16.05 -4.48 -10.88
N ARG A 264 14.76 -4.84 -10.99
CA ARG A 264 13.65 -4.27 -10.21
C ARG A 264 13.27 -5.09 -8.97
N VAL A 265 13.79 -6.31 -8.81
CA VAL A 265 13.54 -7.15 -7.62
C VAL A 265 13.80 -6.42 -6.30
N PRO A 266 14.90 -5.64 -6.13
CA PRO A 266 15.15 -4.92 -4.88
C PRO A 266 14.06 -3.92 -4.49
N ASP A 267 13.30 -3.39 -5.45
CA ASP A 267 12.24 -2.41 -5.21
C ASP A 267 11.07 -3.03 -4.42
N PHE A 268 10.92 -4.35 -4.48
CA PHE A 268 9.91 -5.10 -3.75
C PHE A 268 10.39 -5.66 -2.42
N LEU A 269 11.67 -5.47 -2.04
CA LEU A 269 12.21 -6.03 -0.80
C LEU A 269 12.21 -4.98 0.31
N TRP A 270 11.60 -5.34 1.44
CA TRP A 270 11.60 -4.52 2.65
C TRP A 270 12.26 -5.25 3.81
N VAL A 271 13.10 -4.55 4.58
CA VAL A 271 13.78 -5.11 5.76
C VAL A 271 13.33 -4.38 7.02
N SER A 272 12.91 -5.15 8.01
CA SER A 272 12.50 -4.65 9.32
C SER A 272 12.95 -5.59 10.43
N GLU A 273 12.56 -5.29 11.67
CA GLU A 273 13.01 -6.02 12.85
C GLU A 273 12.53 -7.49 12.90
N ASP A 274 11.52 -7.82 12.09
CA ASP A 274 11.04 -9.19 11.89
C ASP A 274 11.73 -9.94 10.75
N GLY A 275 12.49 -9.26 9.89
CA GLY A 275 13.21 -9.85 8.77
C GLY A 275 12.92 -9.17 7.43
N MET A 276 13.26 -9.86 6.35
CA MET A 276 13.06 -9.40 4.97
C MET A 276 11.81 -10.04 4.37
N LYS A 277 11.01 -9.19 3.73
CA LYS A 277 9.73 -9.56 3.11
C LYS A 277 9.61 -8.96 1.72
N VAL A 278 8.63 -9.45 0.98
CA VAL A 278 8.22 -8.87 -0.30
C VAL A 278 6.99 -8.02 -0.07
N GLN A 279 7.11 -6.72 -0.34
CA GLN A 279 6.01 -5.74 -0.32
C GLN A 279 5.33 -5.70 -1.70
N SER A 280 4.03 -5.38 -1.73
CA SER A 280 3.20 -5.39 -2.95
C SER A 280 3.78 -4.53 -4.08
N PHE A 281 3.47 -3.26 -4.04
CA PHE A 281 4.26 -2.15 -4.58
C PHE A 281 4.42 -1.18 -3.40
N GLY A 282 5.33 -0.21 -3.48
CA GLY A 282 5.43 0.78 -2.40
C GLY A 282 4.16 1.63 -2.27
N SER A 283 4.02 2.36 -1.18
CA SER A 283 2.90 3.29 -0.91
C SER A 283 3.32 4.77 -1.01
N GLN A 284 4.41 5.06 -1.73
CA GLN A 284 5.14 6.33 -1.60
C GLN A 284 4.29 7.55 -1.91
N LEU A 285 3.50 7.52 -2.99
CA LEU A 285 2.58 8.60 -3.31
C LEU A 285 1.40 8.65 -2.35
N TRP A 286 0.79 7.51 -2.06
CA TRP A 286 -0.33 7.44 -1.12
C TRP A 286 0.03 8.10 0.22
N ASP A 287 1.17 7.74 0.79
CA ASP A 287 1.66 8.28 2.05
C ASP A 287 2.06 9.76 1.93
N ALA A 288 2.68 10.16 0.81
CA ALA A 288 3.03 11.56 0.58
C ALA A 288 1.80 12.46 0.45
N THR A 289 0.74 11.99 -0.20
CA THR A 289 -0.50 12.78 -0.38
C THR A 289 -1.27 12.94 0.93
N PHE A 290 -1.41 11.88 1.73
CA PHE A 290 -2.01 12.02 3.06
C PHE A 290 -1.11 12.77 4.04
N GLY A 291 0.21 12.57 3.97
CA GLY A 291 1.18 13.33 4.77
C GLY A 291 1.10 14.84 4.49
N PHE A 292 1.01 15.23 3.21
CA PHE A 292 0.80 16.63 2.83
C PHE A 292 -0.54 17.17 3.35
N GLN A 293 -1.64 16.43 3.15
CA GLN A 293 -2.97 16.85 3.63
C GLN A 293 -3.03 16.99 5.14
N ALA A 294 -2.41 16.07 5.90
CA ALA A 294 -2.34 16.14 7.36
C ALA A 294 -1.57 17.38 7.81
N LEU A 295 -0.39 17.64 7.24
CA LEU A 295 0.40 18.83 7.56
C LEU A 295 -0.31 20.13 7.17
N HIS A 296 -1.03 20.14 6.05
CA HIS A 296 -1.85 21.27 5.63
C HIS A 296 -3.01 21.51 6.62
N ALA A 297 -3.68 20.45 7.08
CA ALA A 297 -4.80 20.52 8.02
C ALA A 297 -4.37 20.96 9.44
N CYS A 298 -3.11 20.76 9.83
CA CYS A 298 -2.57 21.25 11.10
C CYS A 298 -2.58 22.78 11.22
N ASP A 299 -2.67 23.52 10.10
CA ASP A 299 -2.62 25.00 10.05
C ASP A 299 -1.36 25.61 10.73
N LEU A 300 -0.26 24.86 10.70
CA LEU A 300 1.06 25.27 11.19
C LEU A 300 2.06 25.44 10.03
N GLY A 301 1.57 25.93 8.89
CA GLY A 301 2.27 25.88 7.61
C GLY A 301 3.70 26.42 7.64
N GLU A 302 3.94 27.56 8.31
CA GLU A 302 5.30 28.15 8.38
C GLU A 302 6.31 27.25 9.11
N GLU A 303 5.88 26.52 10.14
CA GLU A 303 6.74 25.59 10.89
C GLU A 303 7.15 24.38 10.06
N PHE A 304 6.25 23.91 9.18
CA PHE A 304 6.44 22.72 8.36
C PHE A 304 6.66 23.02 6.88
N LYS A 305 6.90 24.29 6.51
CA LYS A 305 7.05 24.78 5.14
C LYS A 305 7.98 23.91 4.30
N THR A 306 9.19 23.64 4.80
CA THR A 306 10.18 22.83 4.08
C THR A 306 9.67 21.42 3.81
N THR A 307 8.95 20.82 4.76
CA THR A 307 8.39 19.46 4.60
C THR A 307 7.29 19.48 3.55
N MET A 308 6.38 20.46 3.61
CA MET A 308 5.28 20.60 2.66
C MET A 308 5.77 20.87 1.23
N VAL A 309 6.77 21.74 1.05
CA VAL A 309 7.36 22.04 -0.27
C VAL A 309 7.99 20.79 -0.89
N LYS A 310 8.72 19.99 -0.09
CA LYS A 310 9.31 18.74 -0.59
C LYS A 310 8.26 17.70 -0.94
N ALA A 311 7.23 17.53 -0.12
CA ALA A 311 6.13 16.61 -0.41
C ALA A 311 5.39 17.03 -1.69
N TYR A 312 5.14 18.33 -1.86
CA TYR A 312 4.53 18.85 -3.09
C TYR A 312 5.41 18.63 -4.33
N ASP A 313 6.71 18.88 -4.23
CA ASP A 313 7.66 18.61 -5.32
C ASP A 313 7.68 17.12 -5.71
N PHE A 314 7.67 16.22 -4.72
CA PHE A 314 7.53 14.79 -4.96
C PHE A 314 6.21 14.42 -5.66
N ILE A 315 5.09 14.95 -5.18
CA ILE A 315 3.76 14.71 -5.78
C ILE A 315 3.75 15.18 -7.24
N LYS A 316 4.27 16.38 -7.55
CA LYS A 316 4.36 16.88 -8.93
C LYS A 316 5.18 15.95 -9.82
N LYS A 317 6.36 15.53 -9.37
CA LYS A 317 7.26 14.63 -10.11
C LYS A 317 6.69 13.22 -10.31
N SER A 318 5.71 12.84 -9.50
CA SER A 318 5.11 11.51 -9.52
C SER A 318 3.90 11.39 -10.46
N GLN A 319 3.43 12.48 -11.07
CA GLN A 319 2.33 12.41 -12.04
C GLN A 319 2.79 11.67 -13.30
N VAL A 320 2.03 10.68 -13.75
CA VAL A 320 2.32 9.93 -14.98
C VAL A 320 2.18 10.85 -16.20
N VAL A 321 3.26 11.01 -16.97
CA VAL A 321 3.30 11.96 -18.11
C VAL A 321 2.99 11.33 -19.46
N ASP A 322 3.03 10.00 -19.56
CA ASP A 322 2.80 9.24 -20.79
C ASP A 322 1.78 8.11 -20.57
N ASN A 323 1.01 7.78 -21.61
CA ASN A 323 0.26 6.52 -21.64
C ASN A 323 1.22 5.34 -21.82
N PRO A 324 0.80 4.10 -21.51
CA PRO A 324 1.67 2.94 -21.72
C PRO A 324 2.10 2.85 -23.19
N LEU A 325 3.35 2.44 -23.42
CA LEU A 325 3.92 2.37 -24.76
C LEU A 325 3.19 1.35 -25.64
N GLY A 326 3.13 1.64 -26.95
CA GLY A 326 2.50 0.76 -27.94
C GLY A 326 0.97 0.91 -27.99
N ASP A 327 0.30 -0.13 -28.51
CA ASP A 327 -1.16 -0.21 -28.55
C ASP A 327 -1.71 -0.65 -27.19
N PHE A 328 -1.67 0.26 -26.22
CA PHE A 328 -2.08 -0.05 -24.85
C PHE A 328 -3.59 -0.37 -24.75
N GLU A 329 -4.42 0.22 -25.61
CA GLU A 329 -5.84 -0.12 -25.70
C GLU A 329 -6.05 -1.55 -26.21
N GLY A 330 -5.30 -1.97 -27.23
CA GLY A 330 -5.27 -3.37 -27.70
C GLY A 330 -4.74 -4.36 -26.65
N MET A 331 -3.97 -3.88 -25.67
CA MET A 331 -3.53 -4.63 -24.48
C MET A 331 -4.48 -4.45 -23.28
N TYR A 332 -5.67 -3.91 -23.51
CA TYR A 332 -6.73 -3.68 -22.52
C TYR A 332 -6.40 -2.70 -21.39
N ARG A 333 -5.31 -1.94 -21.49
CA ARG A 333 -4.97 -0.92 -20.50
C ARG A 333 -5.83 0.32 -20.68
N HIS A 334 -6.19 0.96 -19.57
CA HIS A 334 -6.81 2.29 -19.58
C HIS A 334 -5.76 3.41 -19.74
N ILE A 335 -6.21 4.61 -20.12
CA ILE A 335 -5.35 5.80 -20.17
C ILE A 335 -4.73 6.08 -18.80
N SER A 336 -3.44 6.45 -18.77
CA SER A 336 -2.70 6.76 -17.54
C SER A 336 -2.07 8.15 -17.53
N LYS A 337 -1.97 8.82 -18.68
CA LYS A 337 -1.42 10.18 -18.75
C LYS A 337 -2.25 11.15 -17.91
N GLY A 338 -1.58 11.88 -17.02
CA GLY A 338 -2.17 12.82 -16.07
C GLY A 338 -2.62 12.18 -14.75
N SER A 339 -2.51 10.85 -14.63
CA SER A 339 -2.85 10.15 -13.39
C SER A 339 -1.72 10.18 -12.37
N TRP A 340 -2.06 9.71 -11.18
CA TRP A 340 -1.11 9.31 -10.17
C TRP A 340 -1.32 7.84 -9.81
N THR A 341 -0.21 7.14 -9.52
CA THR A 341 -0.21 5.74 -9.10
C THR A 341 -0.22 5.65 -7.57
N PHE A 342 -0.39 4.45 -6.99
CA PHE A 342 -0.27 4.29 -5.54
C PHE A 342 1.16 4.48 -5.01
N SER A 343 2.16 4.12 -5.83
CA SER A 343 3.58 4.03 -5.48
C SER A 343 4.38 5.24 -6.01
N ASP A 344 5.05 5.06 -7.15
CA ASP A 344 5.83 6.07 -7.86
C ASP A 344 5.43 6.16 -9.34
N GLN A 345 6.05 7.09 -10.09
CA GLN A 345 5.73 7.30 -11.51
C GLN A 345 6.08 6.08 -12.38
N ASP A 346 7.15 5.35 -12.05
CA ASP A 346 7.65 4.23 -12.86
C ASP A 346 6.68 3.05 -12.84
N HIS A 347 5.85 2.91 -11.81
CA HIS A 347 4.77 1.92 -11.78
C HIS A 347 3.77 2.12 -12.93
N GLY A 348 3.51 3.38 -13.33
CA GLY A 348 2.72 3.74 -14.50
C GLY A 348 1.27 3.25 -14.53
N TRP A 349 0.77 2.63 -13.46
CA TRP A 349 -0.62 2.17 -13.37
C TRP A 349 -1.46 3.17 -12.60
N GLN A 350 -2.37 3.81 -13.33
CA GLN A 350 -3.27 4.83 -12.82
C GLN A 350 -4.19 4.25 -11.74
N LEU A 351 -4.48 5.04 -10.71
CA LEU A 351 -5.44 4.69 -9.67
C LEU A 351 -6.30 5.92 -9.32
N SER A 352 -7.62 5.73 -9.26
CA SER A 352 -8.57 6.84 -9.25
C SER A 352 -8.55 7.67 -7.96
N ASP A 353 -8.47 7.01 -6.80
CA ASP A 353 -8.32 7.69 -5.51
C ASP A 353 -6.96 8.35 -5.38
N CYS A 354 -5.86 7.70 -5.76
CA CYS A 354 -4.53 8.30 -5.76
C CYS A 354 -4.49 9.56 -6.62
N THR A 355 -5.12 9.51 -7.80
CA THR A 355 -5.27 10.67 -8.68
C THR A 355 -6.10 11.77 -8.02
N ALA A 356 -7.20 11.44 -7.34
CA ALA A 356 -8.03 12.41 -6.64
C ALA A 356 -7.35 13.02 -5.38
N GLU A 357 -6.64 12.21 -4.60
CA GLU A 357 -5.87 12.61 -3.42
C GLU A 357 -4.70 13.50 -3.79
N ALA A 358 -3.92 13.13 -4.81
CA ALA A 358 -2.85 13.96 -5.35
C ALA A 358 -3.39 15.27 -5.95
N LEU A 359 -4.50 15.20 -6.70
CA LEU A 359 -5.18 16.39 -7.22
C LEU A 359 -5.57 17.35 -6.08
N LYS A 360 -6.13 16.86 -4.96
CA LYS A 360 -6.41 17.71 -3.79
C LYS A 360 -5.15 18.39 -3.27
N CYS A 361 -4.04 17.66 -3.11
CA CYS A 361 -2.77 18.25 -2.66
C CYS A 361 -2.30 19.37 -3.59
N VAL A 362 -2.36 19.14 -4.91
CA VAL A 362 -1.98 20.16 -5.90
C VAL A 362 -2.88 21.39 -5.80
N LEU A 363 -4.19 21.21 -5.65
CA LEU A 363 -5.13 22.31 -5.52
C LEU A 363 -4.95 23.08 -4.20
N TYR A 364 -4.66 22.41 -3.09
CA TYR A 364 -4.33 23.06 -1.82
C TYR A 364 -3.02 23.85 -1.92
N ALA A 365 -2.00 23.28 -2.57
CA ALA A 365 -0.77 23.99 -2.89
C ALA A 365 -1.04 25.26 -3.73
N ASP A 366 -1.94 25.18 -4.72
CA ASP A 366 -2.32 26.32 -5.56
C ASP A 366 -3.09 27.41 -4.80
N MET A 367 -3.77 27.07 -3.71
CA MET A 367 -4.41 28.05 -2.82
C MET A 367 -3.41 28.75 -1.90
N LEU A 368 -2.20 28.21 -1.72
CA LEU A 368 -1.15 28.84 -0.92
C LEU A 368 -0.38 29.92 -1.72
N PRO A 369 0.24 30.90 -1.04
CA PRO A 369 1.11 31.88 -1.67
C PRO A 369 2.29 31.21 -2.40
N SER A 370 2.67 31.73 -3.57
CA SER A 370 3.79 31.18 -4.34
C SER A 370 5.13 31.31 -3.60
N GLU A 371 5.28 32.31 -2.73
CA GLU A 371 6.43 32.48 -1.83
C GLU A 371 6.52 31.37 -0.77
N PHE A 372 5.41 30.69 -0.50
CA PHE A 372 5.35 29.55 0.40
C PHE A 372 5.68 28.26 -0.34
N ILE A 373 4.92 27.92 -1.38
CA ILE A 373 4.93 26.59 -1.99
C ILE A 373 5.92 26.45 -3.17
N GLY A 374 6.37 27.57 -3.73
CA GLY A 374 7.22 27.61 -4.91
C GLY A 374 6.45 27.52 -6.22
N GLU A 375 7.08 26.93 -7.24
CA GLU A 375 6.49 26.78 -8.58
C GLU A 375 5.25 25.90 -8.56
N LYS A 376 4.13 26.44 -9.04
CA LYS A 376 2.85 25.75 -9.14
C LYS A 376 2.81 24.82 -10.36
N MET A 377 1.95 23.81 -10.30
CA MET A 377 1.80 22.83 -11.37
C MET A 377 1.15 23.49 -12.61
N ASP A 378 1.52 23.04 -13.81
CA ASP A 378 0.86 23.51 -15.03
C ASP A 378 -0.63 23.12 -14.99
N PRO A 379 -1.58 24.07 -15.16
CA PRO A 379 -3.00 23.78 -15.21
C PRO A 379 -3.38 22.68 -16.21
N GLN A 380 -2.65 22.54 -17.32
CA GLN A 380 -2.91 21.48 -18.29
C GLN A 380 -2.72 20.09 -17.67
N MET A 381 -1.71 19.92 -16.83
CA MET A 381 -1.47 18.66 -16.11
C MET A 381 -2.58 18.36 -15.09
N ILE A 382 -3.13 19.41 -14.46
CA ILE A 382 -4.31 19.29 -13.57
C ILE A 382 -5.54 18.84 -14.38
N PHE A 383 -5.75 19.38 -15.58
CA PHE A 383 -6.87 19.00 -16.44
C PHE A 383 -6.76 17.56 -16.95
N GLU A 384 -5.56 17.05 -17.19
CA GLU A 384 -5.34 15.64 -17.55
C GLU A 384 -5.78 14.71 -16.41
N ALA A 385 -5.48 15.05 -15.14
CA ALA A 385 -5.96 14.30 -13.97
C ALA A 385 -7.50 14.28 -13.86
N VAL A 386 -8.15 15.41 -14.16
CA VAL A 386 -9.63 15.49 -14.21
C VAL A 386 -10.20 14.55 -15.27
N ASN A 387 -9.54 14.41 -16.42
CA ASN A 387 -9.98 13.49 -17.47
C ASN A 387 -9.90 12.02 -17.03
N ILE A 388 -8.83 11.64 -16.33
CA ILE A 388 -8.68 10.30 -15.74
C ILE A 388 -9.83 10.00 -14.79
N ILE A 389 -10.06 10.86 -13.79
CA ILE A 389 -11.11 10.63 -12.77
C ILE A 389 -12.50 10.53 -13.43
N ILE A 390 -12.84 11.42 -14.38
CA ILE A 390 -14.15 11.36 -15.07
C ILE A 390 -14.30 10.05 -15.86
N SER A 391 -13.22 9.58 -16.50
CA SER A 391 -13.27 8.38 -17.35
C SER A 391 -13.54 7.07 -16.60
N LEU A 392 -13.41 7.08 -15.26
CA LEU A 392 -13.56 5.90 -14.40
C LEU A 392 -14.92 5.83 -13.69
N GLN A 393 -15.80 6.82 -13.89
CA GLN A 393 -17.12 6.81 -13.23
C GLN A 393 -17.97 5.66 -13.76
N GLY A 394 -18.34 4.73 -12.88
CA GLY A 394 -19.17 3.59 -13.22
C GLY A 394 -20.61 3.97 -13.53
N PRO A 395 -21.41 3.02 -14.05
CA PRO A 395 -22.81 3.25 -14.43
C PRO A 395 -23.69 3.60 -13.22
N ARG A 396 -23.37 3.12 -12.01
CA ARG A 396 -24.10 3.44 -10.77
C ARG A 396 -23.76 4.82 -10.19
N GLY A 397 -22.76 5.51 -10.74
CA GLY A 397 -22.32 6.82 -10.28
C GLY A 397 -21.14 6.79 -9.31
N GLY A 398 -20.78 5.61 -8.80
CA GLY A 398 -19.55 5.42 -8.07
C GLY A 398 -18.32 5.44 -8.98
N LEU A 399 -17.16 5.30 -8.37
CA LEU A 399 -15.87 5.37 -9.04
C LEU A 399 -15.12 4.05 -8.85
N ALA A 400 -14.65 3.50 -9.96
CA ALA A 400 -13.75 2.36 -9.96
C ALA A 400 -12.34 2.72 -9.54
N GLY A 401 -11.58 1.76 -9.03
CA GLY A 401 -10.19 1.95 -8.61
C GLY A 401 -9.24 2.07 -9.81
N TRP A 402 -9.09 0.97 -10.56
CA TRP A 402 -8.00 0.80 -11.52
C TRP A 402 -8.40 0.97 -12.98
N GLU A 403 -9.60 0.56 -13.36
CA GLU A 403 -10.07 0.63 -14.75
C GLU A 403 -11.57 0.89 -14.83
N PRO A 404 -12.14 1.26 -15.99
CA PRO A 404 -13.58 1.31 -16.14
C PRO A 404 -14.22 -0.06 -15.90
N ILE A 405 -15.40 -0.09 -15.29
CA ILE A 405 -16.19 -1.31 -15.11
C ILE A 405 -16.68 -1.78 -16.50
N ARG A 406 -16.06 -2.83 -17.03
CA ARG A 406 -16.33 -3.40 -18.37
C ARG A 406 -17.20 -4.66 -18.35
N ALA A 407 -17.54 -5.14 -17.17
CA ALA A 407 -18.07 -6.47 -16.96
C ALA A 407 -19.20 -6.46 -15.92
N GLU A 408 -20.16 -7.38 -16.10
CA GLU A 408 -21.34 -7.47 -15.25
C GLU A 408 -21.08 -8.31 -13.99
N MET A 409 -21.73 -7.93 -12.88
CA MET A 409 -21.53 -8.54 -11.55
C MET A 409 -21.73 -10.06 -11.49
N TRP A 410 -22.51 -10.65 -12.40
CA TRP A 410 -22.69 -12.11 -12.42
C TRP A 410 -21.40 -12.88 -12.73
N LEU A 411 -20.40 -12.24 -13.34
CA LEU A 411 -19.10 -12.84 -13.64
C LEU A 411 -18.31 -13.18 -12.38
N GLU A 412 -18.58 -12.54 -11.24
CA GLU A 412 -17.98 -12.93 -9.95
C GLU A 412 -18.34 -14.37 -9.54
N LYS A 413 -19.44 -14.93 -10.07
CA LYS A 413 -19.76 -16.36 -9.88
C LYS A 413 -18.76 -17.30 -10.56
N LEU A 414 -17.93 -16.79 -11.46
CA LEU A 414 -16.87 -17.52 -12.13
C LEU A 414 -15.52 -17.36 -11.41
N ASN A 415 -15.48 -16.70 -10.25
CA ASN A 415 -14.26 -16.54 -9.47
C ASN A 415 -13.64 -17.91 -9.16
N PRO A 416 -12.47 -18.25 -9.75
CA PRO A 416 -11.84 -19.54 -9.50
C PRO A 416 -11.03 -19.53 -8.19
N MET A 417 -10.89 -18.37 -7.54
CA MET A 417 -10.05 -18.18 -6.37
C MET A 417 -10.80 -18.54 -5.10
N GLU A 418 -10.26 -19.51 -4.37
CA GLU A 418 -10.93 -20.08 -3.21
C GLU A 418 -10.84 -19.22 -1.94
N PHE A 419 -9.96 -18.21 -1.92
CA PHE A 419 -9.62 -17.43 -0.73
C PHE A 419 -9.67 -15.90 -0.95
N LEU A 420 -10.14 -15.44 -2.11
CA LEU A 420 -10.33 -14.02 -2.44
C LEU A 420 -11.75 -13.80 -2.99
N GLU A 421 -12.40 -12.70 -2.63
CA GLU A 421 -13.74 -12.31 -3.10
C GLU A 421 -13.66 -11.03 -3.93
N ASN A 422 -14.58 -10.84 -4.89
CA ASN A 422 -14.73 -9.61 -5.69
C ASN A 422 -13.46 -9.23 -6.47
N ILE A 423 -12.91 -10.19 -7.20
CA ILE A 423 -11.65 -10.01 -7.92
C ILE A 423 -11.79 -10.20 -9.44
N VAL A 424 -12.94 -10.67 -9.92
CA VAL A 424 -13.09 -11.03 -11.35
C VAL A 424 -13.36 -9.79 -12.19
N ILE A 425 -14.11 -8.84 -11.64
CA ILE A 425 -14.43 -7.58 -12.30
C ILE A 425 -13.99 -6.41 -11.45
N GLU A 426 -13.94 -5.24 -12.08
CA GLU A 426 -13.77 -3.99 -11.35
C GLU A 426 -15.12 -3.53 -10.76
N HIS A 427 -15.07 -2.89 -9.59
CA HIS A 427 -16.26 -2.44 -8.84
C HIS A 427 -16.23 -0.94 -8.58
N ASP A 428 -17.38 -0.37 -8.24
CA ASP A 428 -17.45 0.97 -7.67
C ASP A 428 -17.08 0.90 -6.18
N TYR A 429 -16.27 1.85 -5.69
CA TYR A 429 -15.87 1.91 -4.28
C TYR A 429 -16.28 3.22 -3.61
N VAL A 430 -16.62 3.15 -2.33
CA VAL A 430 -17.03 4.31 -1.52
C VAL A 430 -15.88 5.30 -1.37
N GLU A 431 -14.70 4.75 -1.12
CA GLU A 431 -13.45 5.46 -0.88
C GLU A 431 -13.05 6.27 -2.12
N CYS A 432 -12.94 5.60 -3.27
CA CYS A 432 -12.60 6.24 -4.54
C CYS A 432 -13.62 7.31 -4.95
N THR A 433 -14.92 7.03 -4.77
CA THR A 433 -15.99 7.98 -5.10
C THR A 433 -15.89 9.24 -4.22
N SER A 434 -15.67 9.05 -2.93
CA SER A 434 -15.56 10.16 -1.97
C SER A 434 -14.36 11.06 -2.27
N SER A 435 -13.18 10.47 -2.47
CA SER A 435 -11.95 11.20 -2.82
C SER A 435 -12.14 12.05 -4.06
N ALA A 436 -12.77 11.50 -5.11
CA ALA A 436 -13.05 12.24 -6.34
C ALA A 436 -14.07 13.38 -6.17
N ILE A 437 -15.15 13.17 -5.41
CA ILE A 437 -16.11 14.23 -5.09
C ILE A 437 -15.40 15.40 -4.43
N HIS A 438 -14.58 15.12 -3.42
CA HIS A 438 -13.83 16.16 -2.71
C HIS A 438 -12.85 16.87 -3.65
N GLY A 439 -12.03 16.11 -4.39
CA GLY A 439 -11.11 16.66 -5.39
C GLY A 439 -11.79 17.59 -6.39
N PHE A 440 -12.94 17.19 -6.92
CA PHE A 440 -13.69 18.01 -7.88
C PHE A 440 -14.35 19.25 -7.29
N ILE A 441 -14.82 19.19 -6.05
CA ILE A 441 -15.37 20.38 -5.38
C ILE A 441 -14.27 21.41 -5.14
N THR A 442 -13.08 20.98 -4.74
CA THR A 442 -11.91 21.85 -4.62
C THR A 442 -11.47 22.37 -5.99
N PHE A 443 -11.45 21.52 -7.02
CA PHE A 443 -11.11 21.89 -8.40
C PHE A 443 -12.03 22.98 -8.94
N MET A 444 -13.35 22.85 -8.77
CA MET A 444 -14.32 23.84 -9.24
C MET A 444 -14.18 25.22 -8.57
N LYS A 445 -13.56 25.32 -7.38
CA LYS A 445 -13.26 26.61 -6.76
C LYS A 445 -12.17 27.37 -7.51
N LEU A 446 -11.17 26.66 -8.02
CA LEU A 446 -10.04 27.26 -8.74
C LEU A 446 -10.29 27.37 -10.25
N PHE A 447 -11.02 26.41 -10.82
CA PHE A 447 -11.27 26.31 -12.27
C PHE A 447 -12.78 26.19 -12.61
N PRO A 448 -13.62 27.17 -12.20
CA PRO A 448 -15.09 27.05 -12.29
C PRO A 448 -15.65 26.91 -13.71
N GLY A 449 -14.87 27.22 -14.75
CA GLY A 449 -15.29 27.11 -16.15
C GLY A 449 -14.96 25.77 -16.81
N HIS A 450 -14.00 25.00 -16.29
CA HIS A 450 -13.50 23.80 -16.97
C HIS A 450 -14.40 22.59 -16.72
N ARG A 451 -15.02 22.04 -17.78
CA ARG A 451 -15.93 20.86 -17.74
C ARG A 451 -17.02 20.91 -16.66
N LYS A 452 -17.45 22.13 -16.27
CA LYS A 452 -18.36 22.38 -15.15
C LYS A 452 -19.57 21.44 -15.11
N LYS A 453 -20.32 21.35 -16.20
CA LYS A 453 -21.55 20.54 -16.27
C LYS A 453 -21.28 19.05 -16.06
N GLU A 454 -20.16 18.56 -16.58
CA GLU A 454 -19.77 17.15 -16.46
C GLU A 454 -19.38 16.83 -15.02
N ILE A 455 -18.63 17.73 -14.38
CA ILE A 455 -18.21 17.61 -12.99
C ILE A 455 -19.41 17.72 -12.02
N GLU A 456 -20.33 18.66 -12.25
CA GLU A 456 -21.56 18.78 -11.44
C GLU A 456 -22.41 17.51 -11.52
N ASN A 457 -22.55 16.93 -12.73
CA ASN A 457 -23.23 15.66 -12.93
C ASN A 457 -22.49 14.49 -12.25
N PHE A 458 -21.16 14.47 -12.35
CA PHE A 458 -20.33 13.46 -11.69
C PHE A 458 -20.59 13.48 -10.17
N ILE A 459 -20.51 14.66 -9.54
CA ILE A 459 -20.70 14.83 -8.09
C ILE A 459 -22.11 14.39 -7.69
N ALA A 460 -23.14 14.82 -8.43
CA ALA A 460 -24.51 14.45 -8.11
C ALA A 460 -24.72 12.93 -8.14
N ARG A 461 -24.16 12.24 -9.13
CA ARG A 461 -24.21 10.78 -9.25
C ARG A 461 -23.39 10.07 -8.16
N GLY A 462 -22.20 10.59 -7.83
CA GLY A 462 -21.37 10.03 -6.77
C GLY A 462 -22.01 10.16 -5.39
N VAL A 463 -22.61 11.32 -5.08
CA VAL A 463 -23.38 11.52 -3.84
C VAL A 463 -24.53 10.53 -3.74
N LYS A 464 -25.28 10.35 -4.84
CA LYS A 464 -26.37 9.37 -4.88
C LYS A 464 -25.84 7.95 -4.66
N TYR A 465 -24.72 7.58 -5.28
CA TYR A 465 -24.08 6.29 -5.05
C TYR A 465 -23.75 6.08 -3.57
N LEU A 466 -23.10 7.05 -2.92
CA LEU A 466 -22.78 6.97 -1.48
C LEU A 466 -24.04 6.78 -0.62
N GLU A 467 -25.13 7.48 -0.94
CA GLU A 467 -26.41 7.33 -0.23
C GLU A 467 -27.06 5.96 -0.46
N ASP A 468 -26.95 5.42 -1.68
CA ASP A 468 -27.59 4.15 -2.09
C ASP A 468 -26.85 2.91 -1.53
N VAL A 469 -25.54 2.98 -1.30
CA VAL A 469 -24.73 1.84 -0.81
C VAL A 469 -24.48 1.84 0.71
N GLN A 470 -25.07 2.79 1.44
CA GLN A 470 -24.99 2.81 2.90
C GLN A 470 -25.73 1.61 3.51
N PHE A 471 -25.11 0.98 4.51
CA PHE A 471 -25.72 -0.15 5.22
C PHE A 471 -26.88 0.30 6.10
N PRO A 472 -27.83 -0.61 6.44
CA PRO A 472 -28.97 -0.29 7.30
C PRO A 472 -28.59 0.24 8.69
N ASP A 473 -27.44 -0.16 9.22
CA ASP A 473 -26.91 0.30 10.51
C ASP A 473 -26.28 1.70 10.43
N GLY A 474 -26.16 2.29 9.23
CA GLY A 474 -25.57 3.59 8.98
C GLY A 474 -24.11 3.58 8.55
N SER A 475 -23.44 2.42 8.56
CA SER A 475 -22.06 2.29 8.14
C SER A 475 -21.90 2.19 6.61
N TRP A 476 -20.65 2.20 6.15
CA TRP A 476 -20.27 1.80 4.80
C TRP A 476 -19.20 0.72 4.90
N TYR A 477 -19.21 -0.25 3.98
CA TYR A 477 -18.20 -1.32 3.94
C TYR A 477 -16.90 -0.81 3.32
N GLY A 478 -15.76 -1.10 3.96
CA GLY A 478 -14.42 -0.76 3.48
C GLY A 478 -13.80 -1.90 2.69
N ASN A 479 -13.33 -1.60 1.47
CA ASN A 479 -12.64 -2.54 0.59
C ASN A 479 -11.13 -2.38 0.66
N TRP A 480 -10.66 -1.15 0.95
CA TRP A 480 -9.23 -0.81 0.94
C TRP A 480 -8.65 -0.51 2.33
N GLY A 481 -9.48 -0.56 3.37
CA GLY A 481 -9.09 -0.43 4.78
C GLY A 481 -10.06 -1.18 5.68
N ILE A 482 -9.64 -1.47 6.92
CA ILE A 482 -10.42 -2.23 7.90
C ILE A 482 -11.31 -1.28 8.73
N CYS A 483 -12.62 -1.43 8.75
CA CYS A 483 -13.49 -1.80 7.63
C CYS A 483 -14.60 -0.76 7.55
N PHE A 484 -15.50 -0.77 8.52
CA PHE A 484 -16.68 0.08 8.56
C PHE A 484 -16.37 1.49 9.06
N ILE A 485 -15.48 1.64 10.05
CA ILE A 485 -15.02 2.97 10.50
C ILE A 485 -14.31 3.68 9.35
N TYR A 486 -13.40 2.96 8.67
CA TYR A 486 -12.61 3.49 7.56
C TYR A 486 -13.51 4.01 6.43
N SER A 487 -14.41 3.18 5.91
CA SER A 487 -15.26 3.59 4.79
C SER A 487 -16.35 4.60 5.20
N THR A 488 -16.83 4.54 6.44
CA THR A 488 -17.74 5.57 6.97
C THR A 488 -17.05 6.93 7.04
N TRP A 489 -15.78 7.00 7.44
CA TRP A 489 -15.00 8.24 7.37
C TRP A 489 -14.95 8.80 5.95
N PHE A 490 -14.59 7.98 4.95
CA PHE A 490 -14.59 8.41 3.55
C PHE A 490 -15.98 8.91 3.12
N ALA A 491 -17.04 8.12 3.33
CA ALA A 491 -18.38 8.50 2.92
C ALA A 491 -18.84 9.83 3.53
N LEU A 492 -18.61 10.03 4.84
CA LEU A 492 -18.97 11.27 5.53
C LEU A 492 -18.16 12.47 5.01
N VAL A 493 -16.86 12.32 4.75
CA VAL A 493 -16.03 13.40 4.17
C VAL A 493 -16.51 13.79 2.77
N GLY A 494 -16.81 12.82 1.91
CA GLY A 494 -17.29 13.07 0.55
C GLY A 494 -18.66 13.75 0.53
N LEU A 495 -19.59 13.26 1.36
CA LEU A 495 -20.90 13.87 1.54
C LEU A 495 -20.79 15.29 2.11
N ALA A 496 -19.92 15.52 3.10
CA ALA A 496 -19.68 16.83 3.69
C ALA A 496 -19.11 17.82 2.65
N ALA A 497 -18.12 17.38 1.85
CA ALA A 497 -17.58 18.18 0.75
C ALA A 497 -18.69 18.60 -0.22
N ALA A 498 -19.62 17.69 -0.54
CA ALA A 498 -20.80 17.95 -1.38
C ALA A 498 -21.92 18.79 -0.72
N GLY A 499 -21.67 19.38 0.45
CA GLY A 499 -22.63 20.25 1.15
C GLY A 499 -23.74 19.48 1.88
N LYS A 500 -23.60 18.16 2.04
CA LYS A 500 -24.46 17.40 2.95
C LYS A 500 -24.03 17.67 4.38
N THR A 501 -25.00 17.82 5.26
CA THR A 501 -24.81 18.11 6.67
C THR A 501 -25.71 17.22 7.51
N TYR A 502 -25.47 17.19 8.81
CA TYR A 502 -26.33 16.49 9.76
C TYR A 502 -27.80 16.91 9.62
N ASN A 503 -28.09 18.16 9.26
CA ASN A 503 -29.46 18.67 9.20
C ASN A 503 -30.15 18.35 7.87
N ASN A 504 -29.43 18.34 6.75
CA ASN A 504 -30.03 18.24 5.41
C ASN A 504 -29.94 16.85 4.75
N ASN A 505 -29.28 15.87 5.40
CA ASN A 505 -29.05 14.56 4.80
C ASN A 505 -29.21 13.41 5.80
N SER A 506 -30.02 12.41 5.46
CA SER A 506 -30.24 11.26 6.34
C SER A 506 -29.06 10.30 6.40
N ALA A 507 -28.32 10.12 5.30
CA ALA A 507 -27.16 9.23 5.28
C ALA A 507 -26.05 9.75 6.19
N MET A 508 -25.80 11.06 6.16
CA MET A 508 -24.91 11.77 7.09
C MET A 508 -25.29 11.51 8.55
N ARG A 509 -26.56 11.67 8.92
CA ARG A 509 -27.02 11.41 10.30
C ARG A 509 -26.78 9.98 10.75
N ARG A 510 -27.10 9.01 9.90
CA ARG A 510 -26.92 7.58 10.23
C ARG A 510 -25.45 7.19 10.36
N GLY A 511 -24.58 7.74 9.51
CA GLY A 511 -23.14 7.50 9.61
C GLY A 511 -22.53 8.09 10.87
N VAL A 512 -22.94 9.31 11.25
CA VAL A 512 -22.52 9.90 12.53
C VAL A 512 -23.05 9.08 13.72
N ASP A 513 -24.31 8.64 13.67
CA ASP A 513 -24.90 7.79 14.70
C ASP A 513 -24.22 6.42 14.80
N PHE A 514 -23.81 5.83 13.68
CA PHE A 514 -22.97 4.62 13.68
C PHE A 514 -21.67 4.85 14.45
N LEU A 515 -20.89 5.89 14.11
CA LEU A 515 -19.62 6.17 14.79
C LEU A 515 -19.82 6.44 16.29
N LEU A 516 -20.84 7.21 16.68
CA LEU A 516 -21.10 7.49 18.09
C LEU A 516 -21.49 6.24 18.88
N ARG A 517 -22.21 5.29 18.27
CA ARG A 517 -22.60 4.03 18.92
C ARG A 517 -21.47 3.01 19.02
N THR A 518 -20.45 3.10 18.16
CA THR A 518 -19.31 2.17 18.13
C THR A 518 -18.07 2.72 18.86
N GLN A 519 -18.18 3.88 19.51
CA GLN A 519 -17.11 4.42 20.33
C GLN A 519 -16.88 3.55 21.57
N SER A 520 -15.63 3.21 21.83
CA SER A 520 -15.21 2.48 23.04
C SER A 520 -15.30 3.37 24.29
N GLU A 521 -15.32 2.76 25.47
CA GLU A 521 -15.36 3.48 26.76
C GLU A 521 -14.16 4.41 26.97
N ASP A 522 -13.01 4.11 26.34
CA ASP A 522 -11.81 4.94 26.36
C ASP A 522 -11.84 6.12 25.37
N GLY A 523 -12.95 6.27 24.63
CA GLY A 523 -13.16 7.32 23.64
C GLY A 523 -12.58 7.02 22.26
N GLY A 524 -11.88 5.89 22.07
CA GLY A 524 -11.34 5.46 20.79
C GLY A 524 -12.31 4.61 19.96
N TRP A 525 -11.81 4.16 18.81
CA TRP A 525 -12.44 3.14 17.97
C TRP A 525 -11.42 2.10 17.55
N GLY A 526 -11.86 0.87 17.33
CA GLY A 526 -11.00 -0.20 16.81
C GLY A 526 -11.81 -1.30 16.14
N GLU A 527 -11.34 -1.78 15.01
CA GLU A 527 -11.91 -2.91 14.29
C GLU A 527 -10.88 -4.03 14.14
N SER A 528 -11.36 -5.27 14.18
CA SER A 528 -10.55 -6.44 13.86
C SER A 528 -10.48 -6.62 12.35
N TYR A 529 -9.39 -7.19 11.82
CA TYR A 529 -9.35 -7.61 10.41
C TYR A 529 -10.49 -8.57 10.06
N LEU A 530 -11.03 -9.28 11.06
CA LEU A 530 -12.18 -10.18 10.92
C LEU A 530 -13.48 -9.46 10.55
N SER A 531 -13.58 -8.14 10.73
CA SER A 531 -14.72 -7.34 10.29
C SER A 531 -14.87 -7.40 8.76
N CYS A 532 -13.76 -7.49 8.01
CA CYS A 532 -13.77 -7.59 6.54
C CYS A 532 -14.41 -8.91 6.05
N PRO A 533 -13.88 -10.12 6.37
CA PRO A 533 -14.44 -11.38 5.86
C PRO A 533 -15.83 -11.69 6.43
N ASN A 534 -16.12 -11.26 7.66
CA ASN A 534 -17.43 -11.51 8.27
C ASN A 534 -18.49 -10.49 7.82
N LYS A 535 -18.07 -9.33 7.30
CA LYS A 535 -18.94 -8.20 6.91
C LYS A 535 -19.84 -7.75 8.08
N VAL A 536 -19.23 -7.64 9.27
CA VAL A 536 -19.90 -7.20 10.51
C VAL A 536 -19.05 -6.11 11.17
N SER A 537 -19.71 -5.01 11.53
CA SER A 537 -19.13 -3.84 12.22
C SER A 537 -18.88 -4.09 13.70
#